data_AF-A0A946SYW3-F1
#
_entry.id   AF-A0A946SYW3-F1
#
_cell.length_a   1.000
_cell.length_b   1.000
_cell.length_c   1.000
_cell.angle_alpha   90.00
_cell.angle_beta   90.00
_cell.angle_gamma   90.00
#
_symmetry.space_group_name_H-M   'P 1'
#
loop_
_entity.id
_entity.type
_entity.pdbx_description
1 polymer ?
#
loop_
_entity_poly.entity_id
_entity_poly.type
_entity_poly.pdbx_seq_one_letter_code
_entity_poly.pdbx_strand_id
1 'polypeptide(L)'
;MLLKEILEGWGNWARLQFKTLDQEIVHLSKTRLLKCDVCEIRSGHICNPNKSGVHLITKEIKNGCGCAIPPKTLAPSAKCPLGKW
;
A
#
# COMPACT_ATOMS: atom_id res chain seq x y z
N MET A 1 9.98 0.58 2.16
CA MET A 1 9.51 -0.58 1.40
C MET A 1 10.73 -1.19 0.73
N LEU A 2 10.91 -2.50 0.82
CA LEU A 2 12.04 -3.21 0.22
C LEU A 2 11.81 -3.39 -1.29
N LEU A 3 12.88 -3.53 -2.08
CA LEU A 3 12.79 -3.74 -3.53
C LEU A 3 11.94 -4.97 -3.89
N LYS A 4 12.06 -6.05 -3.10
CA LYS A 4 11.25 -7.26 -3.27
C LYS A 4 9.74 -6.98 -3.19
N GLU A 5 9.31 -6.14 -2.24
CA GLU A 5 7.90 -5.76 -2.06
C GLU A 5 7.39 -4.92 -3.24
N ILE A 6 8.25 -4.06 -3.81
CA ILE A 6 7.94 -3.29 -5.01
C ILE A 6 7.68 -4.24 -6.18
N LEU A 7 8.61 -5.16 -6.44
CA LEU A 7 8.49 -6.11 -7.56
C LEU A 7 7.27 -7.03 -7.39
N GLU A 8 7.03 -7.53 -6.17
CA GLU A 8 5.84 -8.33 -5.86
C GLU A 8 4.54 -7.56 -6.14
N GLY A 9 4.44 -6.31 -5.68
CA GLY A 9 3.23 -5.51 -5.84
C GLY A 9 2.92 -5.21 -7.31
N TRP A 10 3.93 -4.84 -8.10
CA TRP A 10 3.76 -4.60 -9.53
C TRP A 10 3.50 -5.88 -10.33
N GLY A 11 4.14 -6.99 -9.97
CA GLY A 11 3.88 -8.30 -10.56
C GLY A 11 2.43 -8.76 -10.31
N ASN A 12 1.93 -8.59 -9.09
CA ASN A 12 0.53 -8.89 -8.76
C ASN A 12 -0.43 -7.93 -9.46
N TRP A 13 -0.08 -6.65 -9.61
CA TRP A 13 -0.88 -5.71 -10.39
C TRP A 13 -1.02 -6.13 -11.85
N ALA A 14 0.06 -6.60 -12.48
CA ALA A 14 0.01 -7.15 -13.84
C ALA A 14 -0.90 -8.39 -13.91
N ARG A 15 -0.71 -9.36 -13.01
CA ARG A 15 -1.58 -10.58 -12.92
C ARG A 15 -3.05 -10.24 -12.73
N LEU A 16 -3.35 -9.19 -11.96
CA LEU A 16 -4.72 -8.72 -11.76
C LEU A 16 -5.36 -8.25 -13.08
N GLN A 17 -4.61 -7.55 -13.94
CA GLN A 17 -5.13 -7.11 -15.25
C GLN A 17 -5.53 -8.28 -16.14
N PHE A 18 -4.81 -9.41 -16.04
CA PHE A 18 -5.09 -10.65 -16.75
C PHE A 18 -6.05 -11.59 -16.01
N LYS A 19 -6.62 -11.17 -14.86
CA LYS A 19 -7.52 -11.98 -14.00
C LYS A 19 -6.91 -13.31 -13.55
N THR A 20 -5.58 -13.38 -13.42
CA THR A 20 -4.83 -14.57 -12.98
C THR A 20 -4.28 -14.46 -11.56
N LEU A 21 -4.62 -13.39 -10.86
CA LEU A 21 -4.23 -13.18 -9.47
C LEU A 21 -5.18 -13.92 -8.53
N ASP A 22 -4.61 -14.50 -7.47
CA ASP A 22 -5.34 -15.13 -6.39
C ASP A 22 -6.39 -14.17 -5.78
N GLN A 23 -7.61 -14.66 -5.62
CA GLN A 23 -8.73 -13.89 -5.08
C GLN A 23 -8.49 -13.44 -3.63
N GLU A 24 -7.72 -14.20 -2.84
CA GLU A 24 -7.34 -13.78 -1.49
C GLU A 24 -6.50 -12.51 -1.50
N ILE A 25 -5.54 -12.41 -2.42
CA ILE A 25 -4.70 -11.22 -2.61
C ILE A 25 -5.54 -10.04 -3.10
N VAL A 26 -6.52 -10.28 -3.97
CA VAL A 26 -7.46 -9.25 -4.42
C VAL A 26 -8.28 -8.71 -3.25
N HIS A 27 -8.82 -9.59 -2.41
CA HIS A 27 -9.59 -9.19 -1.24
C HIS A 27 -8.73 -8.41 -0.23
N LEU A 28 -7.52 -8.89 0.06
CA LEU A 28 -6.55 -8.21 0.91
C LEU A 28 -6.27 -6.78 0.41
N SER A 29 -6.04 -6.63 -0.90
CA SER A 29 -5.77 -5.34 -1.52
C SER A 29 -6.95 -4.38 -1.39
N LYS A 30 -8.19 -4.85 -1.61
CA LYS A 30 -9.42 -4.04 -1.42
C LYS A 30 -9.52 -3.50 0.01
N THR A 31 -9.33 -4.36 1.01
CA THR A 31 -9.37 -3.95 2.42
C THR A 31 -8.30 -2.90 2.75
N ARG A 32 -7.09 -3.06 2.19
CA ARG A 32 -6.01 -2.07 2.36
C ARG A 32 -6.30 -0.76 1.61
N LEU A 33 -6.91 -0.81 0.43
CA LEU A 33 -7.29 0.37 -0.36
C LEU A 33 -8.32 1.24 0.36
N LEU A 34 -9.34 0.63 0.97
CA LEU A 34 -10.34 1.36 1.77
C LEU A 34 -9.71 2.18 2.89
N LYS A 35 -8.69 1.62 3.57
CA LYS A 35 -7.90 2.35 4.58
C LYS A 35 -7.07 3.46 3.97
N CYS A 36 -6.58 3.29 2.74
CA CYS A 36 -5.82 4.29 2.02
C CYS A 36 -6.72 5.42 1.48
N ASP A 37 -7.99 5.18 1.16
CA ASP A 37 -8.91 6.18 0.58
C ASP A 37 -9.11 7.40 1.49
N VAL A 38 -9.12 7.17 2.80
CA VAL A 38 -9.27 8.22 3.82
C VAL A 38 -7.94 8.65 4.47
N CYS A 39 -6.81 8.16 3.97
CA CYS A 39 -5.51 8.36 4.62
C CYS A 39 -4.94 9.77 4.34
N GLU A 40 -4.58 10.50 5.40
CA GLU A 40 -4.10 11.88 5.36
C GLU A 40 -2.83 12.07 4.51
N ILE A 41 -1.95 11.08 4.48
CA ILE A 41 -0.71 11.12 3.67
C ILE A 41 -0.92 10.70 2.22
N ARG A 42 -2.14 10.34 1.80
CA ARG A 42 -2.41 10.03 0.40
C ARG A 42 -2.42 11.31 -0.45
N SER A 43 -1.97 11.17 -1.69
CA SER A 43 -2.16 12.19 -2.73
C SER A 43 -2.42 11.48 -4.05
N GLY A 44 -3.69 11.47 -4.48
CA GLY A 44 -4.12 10.69 -5.64
C GLY A 44 -3.82 9.21 -5.47
N HIS A 45 -2.99 8.63 -6.33
CA HIS A 45 -2.62 7.22 -6.30
C HIS A 45 -1.31 6.94 -5.52
N ILE A 46 -0.72 7.95 -4.87
CA ILE A 46 0.60 7.87 -4.24
C ILE A 46 0.49 7.99 -2.71
N CYS A 47 1.28 7.17 -2.01
CA CYS A 47 1.57 7.38 -0.59
C CYS A 47 2.63 8.48 -0.46
N ASN A 48 2.19 9.74 -0.29
CA ASN A 48 3.00 10.92 -0.56
C ASN A 48 4.16 11.09 0.45
N PRO A 49 5.43 11.11 0.02
CA PRO A 49 6.58 11.24 0.91
C PRO A 49 6.74 12.65 1.51
N ASN A 50 6.07 13.66 0.94
CA ASN A 50 6.05 15.04 1.43
C ASN A 50 4.92 15.29 2.44
N LYS A 51 4.10 14.28 2.74
CA LYS A 51 3.09 14.33 3.80
C LYS A 51 3.46 13.38 4.92
N SER A 52 3.14 13.78 6.15
CA SER A 52 3.39 13.01 7.36
C SER A 52 2.09 12.70 8.10
N GLY A 53 2.13 11.63 8.89
CA GLY A 53 1.02 11.21 9.75
C GLY A 53 1.57 10.48 10.97
N VAL A 54 0.71 10.23 11.94
CA VAL A 54 1.08 9.53 13.17
C VAL A 54 0.94 8.04 12.96
N HIS A 55 2.00 7.28 13.26
CA HIS A 55 1.94 5.83 13.25
C HIS A 55 1.00 5.33 14.36
N LEU A 56 0.04 4.46 14.01
CA LEU A 56 -1.08 4.11 14.88
C LEU A 56 -0.65 3.53 16.23
N ILE A 57 0.36 2.64 16.22
CA ILE A 57 0.89 1.94 17.40
C ILE A 57 2.00 2.75 18.09
N THR A 58 3.12 3.00 17.40
CA THR A 58 4.31 3.64 17.99
C THR A 58 4.15 5.13 18.30
N LYS A 59 3.09 5.78 17.79
CA LYS A 59 2.84 7.22 17.91
C LYS A 59 3.92 8.13 17.29
N GLU A 60 4.87 7.56 16.56
CA GLU A 60 5.89 8.32 15.83
C GLU A 60 5.30 9.01 14.61
N ILE A 61 5.81 10.20 14.29
CA ILE A 61 5.50 10.87 13.02
C ILE A 61 6.31 10.18 11.91
N LYS A 62 5.61 9.69 10.88
CA LYS A 62 6.22 9.05 9.70
C LYS A 62 5.70 9.69 8.43
N ASN A 63 6.56 9.74 7.42
CA ASN A 63 6.21 10.20 6.09
C ASN A 63 5.61 9.07 5.24
N GLY A 64 4.93 9.43 4.15
CA GLY A 64 4.58 8.45 3.13
C GLY A 64 5.80 7.80 2.49
N CYS A 65 5.60 6.60 1.95
CA CYS A 65 6.71 5.78 1.45
C CYS A 65 7.02 5.95 -0.05
N GLY A 66 6.34 6.86 -0.74
CA GLY A 66 6.55 7.16 -2.17
C GLY A 66 5.95 6.15 -3.15
N CYS A 67 5.40 5.04 -2.68
CA CYS A 67 4.89 3.99 -3.55
C CYS A 67 3.53 4.34 -4.15
N ALA A 68 3.28 3.85 -5.37
CA ALA A 68 1.94 3.76 -5.93
C ALA A 68 1.09 2.82 -5.05
N ILE A 69 -0.05 3.31 -4.59
CA ILE A 69 -0.92 2.62 -3.63
C ILE A 69 -1.50 1.33 -4.23
N PRO A 70 -2.07 1.32 -5.45
CA PRO A 70 -2.68 0.10 -6.00
C PRO A 70 -1.75 -1.12 -6.07
N PRO A 71 -0.52 -1.03 -6.61
CA PRO A 71 0.41 -2.16 -6.58
C PRO A 71 0.91 -2.46 -5.17
N LYS A 72 1.11 -1.44 -4.32
CA LYS A 72 1.55 -1.65 -2.93
C LYS A 72 0.53 -2.47 -2.12
N THR A 73 -0.76 -2.22 -2.27
CA THR A 73 -1.79 -2.98 -1.53
C THR A 73 -1.88 -4.44 -1.98
N LEU A 74 -1.44 -4.73 -3.22
CA LEU A 74 -1.35 -6.07 -3.80
C LEU A 74 -0.09 -6.86 -3.40
N ALA A 75 0.87 -6.28 -2.67
CA ALA A 75 2.02 -6.99 -2.14
C ALA A 75 1.73 -7.48 -0.71
N PRO A 76 1.49 -8.78 -0.45
CA PRO A 76 1.17 -9.27 0.89
C PRO A 76 2.26 -8.93 1.91
N SER A 77 3.53 -8.97 1.49
CA SER A 77 4.69 -8.68 2.34
C SER A 77 4.86 -7.20 2.71
N ALA A 78 4.25 -6.28 1.94
CA ALA A 78 4.38 -4.85 2.17
C ALA A 78 3.64 -4.38 3.43
N LYS A 79 4.15 -3.30 4.04
CA LYS A 79 3.61 -2.68 5.26
C LYS A 79 3.21 -1.21 5.07
N CYS A 80 2.19 -0.75 5.80
CA CYS A 80 1.84 0.67 5.84
C CYS A 80 2.86 1.47 6.67
N PRO A 81 3.37 2.63 6.18
CA PRO A 81 4.30 3.45 6.96
C PRO A 81 3.67 4.03 8.23
N LEU A 82 2.33 4.14 8.28
CA LEU A 82 1.59 4.60 9.45
C LEU A 82 1.03 3.44 10.30
N GLY A 83 1.34 2.19 9.94
CA GLY A 83 0.84 1.01 10.66
C GLY A 83 -0.68 0.84 10.64
N LYS A 84 -1.38 1.41 9.65
CA LYS A 84 -2.84 1.26 9.51
C LYS A 84 -3.23 -0.14 8.99
N TRP A 85 -2.28 -0.85 8.40
CA TRP A 85 -2.36 -2.22 7.92
C TRP A 85 -0.97 -2.78 7.65
#